data_AF-A0A077NSK2-F1
#
_entry.id   AF-A0A077NSK2-F1
#
_cell.length_a   1.000
_cell.length_b   1.000
_cell.length_c   1.000
_cell.angle_alpha   90.00
_cell.angle_beta   90.00
_cell.angle_gamma   90.00
#
_symmetry.space_group_name_H-M   'P 1'
#
loop_
_entity.id
_entity.type
_entity.pdbx_description
1 polymer ?
#
loop_
_entity_poly.entity_id
_entity_poly.type
_entity_poly.pdbx_seq_one_letter_code
_entity_poly.pdbx_strand_id
1 'polypeptide(L)'
;MVLAAKSFTCDVNIYHEETPGTFFDALGGLTPSQYCRWLWRRNSNENGRHLYVPVGQTKRKRKVTSSLSSFYLQTNTDEDLYFTPNTFFDWRKKALLSGLCANYVEIDTSIERMLTANESQQVLDEVLQQVAASGTPAPNAIVESGSGGLHLYWFYEMIDAFPAQKLAWESISKTLTDRFTGGDLWHVDTGASHDMTRFLRLPGSKHSTSGKCVKVWLSEQQYSFKMLANKLDVVYSPTMMESIRVSVVSNPSPSPRFTEPESDTPARHSIANWWSRIYWHLSSFIRSSKRIKLGQRDSVAFIAFVALRRITSINKAWELIRELNDKHIGLKPDELDQYLSSAVKTIYRYKKSTLVKYFSGAGIPIPDFLLGETKRWNVSLGLTVEEIKKRQVNSGISSARKRSKRNRIAIFNAIQTLLAQGKSVISSLSVASMAGCSRRTAQRVLASFGALVYPPPVGEELFF
;
A
#
# COMPACT_ATOMS: atom_id res chain seq x y z
N MET A 1 -52.42 -20.04 -4.05
CA MET A 1 -52.27 -18.84 -3.20
C MET A 1 -51.28 -17.92 -3.89
N VAL A 2 -51.80 -17.00 -4.70
CA VAL A 2 -50.97 -16.08 -5.51
C VAL A 2 -50.49 -14.97 -4.58
N LEU A 3 -49.19 -14.94 -4.30
CA LEU A 3 -48.58 -13.84 -3.57
C LEU A 3 -48.64 -12.60 -4.46
N ALA A 4 -49.46 -11.63 -4.06
CA ALA A 4 -49.60 -10.35 -4.71
C ALA A 4 -48.23 -9.67 -4.81
N ALA A 5 -47.78 -9.41 -6.05
CA ALA A 5 -46.66 -8.52 -6.30
C ALA A 5 -47.02 -7.15 -5.74
N LYS A 6 -46.36 -6.74 -4.65
CA LYS A 6 -46.41 -5.35 -4.20
C LYS A 6 -45.81 -4.50 -5.31
N SER A 7 -46.65 -3.80 -6.07
CA SER A 7 -46.21 -2.75 -6.97
C SER A 7 -45.65 -1.60 -6.13
N PHE A 8 -44.35 -1.59 -5.92
CA PHE A 8 -43.65 -0.42 -5.37
C PHE A 8 -43.40 0.53 -6.54
N THR A 9 -44.21 1.59 -6.63
CA THR A 9 -43.91 2.75 -7.47
C THR A 9 -42.84 3.57 -6.77
N CYS A 10 -41.72 3.88 -7.44
CA CYS A 10 -40.83 4.94 -6.97
C CYS A 10 -41.64 6.23 -7.09
N ASP A 11 -42.04 6.82 -5.96
CA ASP A 11 -42.73 8.09 -5.97
C ASP A 11 -41.72 9.15 -6.45
N VAL A 12 -41.79 9.54 -7.72
CA VAL A 12 -40.94 10.59 -8.32
C VAL A 12 -41.04 11.91 -7.53
N ASN A 13 -42.10 12.04 -6.73
CA ASN A 13 -42.38 13.15 -5.83
C ASN A 13 -41.41 13.30 -4.64
N ILE A 14 -40.50 12.35 -4.40
CA ILE A 14 -39.51 12.47 -3.29
C ILE A 14 -38.28 13.31 -3.65
N TYR A 15 -38.14 13.72 -4.91
CA TYR A 15 -37.00 14.49 -5.38
C TYR A 15 -37.39 15.95 -5.65
N HIS A 16 -36.56 16.88 -5.19
CA HIS A 16 -36.75 18.31 -5.40
C HIS A 16 -35.50 18.93 -6.02
N GLU A 17 -35.68 19.86 -6.97
CA GLU A 17 -34.55 20.56 -7.59
C GLU A 17 -33.86 21.43 -6.55
N GLU A 18 -32.55 21.32 -6.48
CA GLU A 18 -31.75 21.91 -5.42
C GLU A 18 -30.54 22.68 -5.97
N THR A 19 -29.90 23.45 -5.09
CA THR A 19 -28.71 24.20 -5.47
C THR A 19 -27.45 23.33 -5.44
N PRO A 20 -26.39 23.70 -6.19
CA PRO A 20 -25.09 23.04 -6.06
C PRO A 20 -24.55 23.07 -4.62
N GLY A 21 -24.80 24.14 -3.87
CA GLY A 21 -24.41 24.25 -2.46
C GLY A 21 -25.04 23.14 -1.61
N THR A 22 -26.36 22.99 -1.68
CA THR A 22 -27.12 21.95 -0.98
C THR A 22 -26.60 20.55 -1.32
N PHE A 23 -26.30 20.28 -2.59
CA PHE A 23 -25.71 19.01 -3.01
C PHE A 23 -24.36 18.72 -2.34
N PHE A 24 -23.47 19.71 -2.29
CA PHE A 24 -22.17 19.53 -1.67
C PHE A 24 -22.27 19.39 -0.16
N ASP A 25 -23.20 20.07 0.50
CA ASP A 25 -23.46 19.89 1.92
C ASP A 25 -23.93 18.46 2.21
N ALA A 26 -24.87 17.94 1.42
CA ALA A 26 -25.34 16.55 1.52
C ALA A 26 -24.24 15.50 1.25
N LEU A 27 -23.27 15.82 0.38
CA LEU A 27 -22.10 14.98 0.08
C LEU A 27 -21.03 14.99 1.21
N GLY A 28 -21.20 15.80 2.25
CA GLY A 28 -20.22 15.97 3.34
C GLY A 28 -19.24 17.12 3.10
N GLY A 29 -19.67 18.14 2.36
CA GLY A 29 -18.95 19.37 2.06
C GLY A 29 -18.02 19.29 0.84
N LEU A 30 -17.83 20.45 0.21
CA LEU A 30 -16.87 20.63 -0.88
C LEU A 30 -15.42 20.65 -0.38
N THR A 31 -15.19 21.29 0.77
CA THR A 31 -13.88 21.51 1.39
C THR A 31 -13.71 20.62 2.62
N PRO A 32 -13.34 19.34 2.46
CA PRO A 32 -13.04 18.50 3.61
C PRO A 32 -11.86 19.08 4.39
N SER A 33 -11.92 19.05 5.72
CA SER A 33 -10.98 19.75 6.60
C SER A 33 -9.55 19.21 6.54
N GLN A 34 -9.36 17.91 6.33
CA GLN A 34 -8.04 17.24 6.32
C GLN A 34 -7.62 16.69 4.95
N TYR A 35 -8.54 16.69 3.99
CA TYR A 35 -8.38 16.04 2.69
C TYR A 35 -8.70 17.02 1.57
N CYS A 36 -8.59 16.58 0.32
CA CYS A 36 -9.07 17.36 -0.81
C CYS A 36 -10.08 16.60 -1.68
N ARG A 37 -10.92 17.37 -2.34
CA ARG A 37 -11.60 16.98 -3.58
C ARG A 37 -10.88 17.62 -4.75
N TRP A 38 -11.06 17.08 -5.94
CA TRP A 38 -10.55 17.68 -7.16
C TRP A 38 -11.68 18.26 -7.97
N LEU A 39 -11.48 19.49 -8.44
CA LEU A 39 -12.24 20.10 -9.51
C LEU A 39 -11.41 20.03 -10.79
N TRP A 40 -12.09 19.84 -11.90
CA TRP A 40 -11.46 19.73 -13.21
C TRP A 40 -12.28 20.50 -14.24
N ARG A 41 -11.57 21.31 -15.02
CA ARG A 41 -12.09 21.91 -16.25
C ARG A 41 -11.42 21.21 -17.42
N ARG A 42 -12.23 20.54 -18.24
CA ARG A 42 -11.74 19.91 -19.47
C ARG A 42 -11.53 21.01 -20.50
N ASN A 43 -10.32 21.11 -21.01
CA ASN A 43 -10.03 21.98 -22.14
C ASN A 43 -10.52 21.29 -23.42
N SER A 44 -11.39 21.97 -24.16
CA SER A 44 -11.93 21.50 -25.44
C SER A 44 -10.90 21.56 -26.57
N ASN A 45 -9.88 22.41 -26.46
CA ASN A 45 -8.77 22.45 -27.40
C ASN A 45 -7.83 21.26 -27.13
N GLU A 46 -7.57 20.43 -28.14
CA GLU A 46 -6.71 19.23 -28.03
C GLU A 46 -5.29 19.56 -27.56
N ASN A 47 -4.76 20.72 -27.94
CA ASN A 47 -3.44 21.21 -27.52
C ASN A 47 -3.48 22.01 -26.22
N GLY A 48 -4.68 22.27 -25.70
CA GLY A 48 -4.90 23.08 -24.52
C GLY A 48 -4.66 22.29 -23.23
N ARG A 49 -4.03 22.92 -22.23
CA ARG A 49 -3.86 22.28 -20.93
C ARG A 49 -5.19 22.21 -20.19
N HIS A 50 -5.51 21.02 -19.68
CA HIS A 50 -6.56 20.82 -18.68
C HIS A 50 -6.20 21.53 -17.38
N LEU A 51 -7.21 22.03 -16.67
CA LEU A 51 -7.03 22.69 -15.37
C LEU A 51 -7.56 21.78 -14.26
N TYR A 52 -6.68 21.35 -13.37
CA TYR A 52 -7.02 20.57 -12.18
C TYR A 52 -6.75 21.39 -10.93
N VAL A 53 -7.79 21.57 -10.13
CA VAL A 53 -7.74 22.42 -8.94
C VAL A 53 -8.18 21.61 -7.73
N PRO A 54 -7.30 21.41 -6.73
CA PRO A 54 -7.74 20.83 -5.47
C PRO A 54 -8.55 21.85 -4.67
N VAL A 55 -9.53 21.34 -3.93
CA VAL A 55 -10.32 22.08 -2.95
C VAL A 55 -10.21 21.35 -1.61
N GLY A 56 -9.95 22.09 -0.53
CA GLY A 56 -9.56 21.52 0.77
C GLY A 56 -8.03 21.42 0.95
N GLN A 57 -7.57 20.50 1.80
CA GLN A 57 -6.16 20.36 2.15
C GLN A 57 -5.44 19.31 1.30
N THR A 58 -4.22 19.63 0.84
CA THR A 58 -3.37 18.70 0.08
C THR A 58 -2.04 18.47 0.79
N LYS A 59 -1.52 17.24 0.77
CA LYS A 59 -0.21 16.92 1.38
C LYS A 59 0.97 17.69 0.76
N ARG A 60 0.87 18.07 -0.52
CA ARG A 60 1.87 18.93 -1.18
C ARG A 60 1.29 20.31 -1.34
N LYS A 61 2.11 21.35 -1.11
CA LYS A 61 1.72 22.73 -1.39
C LYS A 61 1.28 22.87 -2.86
N ARG A 62 -0.01 23.10 -3.08
CA ARG A 62 -0.61 23.41 -4.38
C ARG A 62 -1.44 24.68 -4.25
N LYS A 63 -1.69 25.35 -5.38
CA LYS A 63 -2.73 26.37 -5.44
C LYS A 63 -4.08 25.68 -5.26
N VAL A 64 -4.72 25.96 -4.13
CA VAL A 64 -6.03 25.44 -3.75
C VAL A 64 -7.05 26.54 -4.01
N THR A 65 -8.24 26.16 -4.45
CA THR A 65 -9.39 27.07 -4.47
C THR A 65 -10.26 26.82 -3.23
N SER A 66 -10.74 27.89 -2.60
CA SER A 66 -11.47 27.83 -1.33
C SER A 66 -12.98 27.65 -1.48
N SER A 67 -13.57 27.89 -2.65
CA SER A 67 -15.01 27.77 -2.88
C SER A 67 -15.38 27.43 -4.34
N LEU A 68 -16.58 26.90 -4.55
CA LEU A 68 -17.14 26.70 -5.90
C LEU A 68 -17.21 27.99 -6.68
N SER A 69 -17.70 29.07 -6.07
CA SER A 69 -17.81 30.37 -6.72
C SER A 69 -16.45 30.86 -7.22
N SER A 70 -15.39 30.66 -6.44
CA SER A 70 -14.03 31.00 -6.86
C SER A 70 -13.55 30.16 -8.04
N PHE A 71 -13.95 28.89 -8.11
CA PHE A 71 -13.64 28.02 -9.25
C PHE A 71 -14.44 28.43 -10.49
N TYR A 72 -15.74 28.72 -10.34
CA TYR A 72 -16.60 29.23 -11.41
C TYR A 72 -16.18 30.60 -11.93
N LEU A 73 -15.54 31.44 -11.12
CA LEU A 73 -14.96 32.71 -11.60
C LEU A 73 -13.63 32.51 -12.34
N GLN A 74 -12.85 31.49 -11.95
CA GLN A 74 -11.58 31.14 -12.61
C GLN A 74 -11.78 30.37 -13.92
N THR A 75 -12.96 29.81 -14.11
CA THR A 75 -13.33 29.00 -15.27
C THR A 75 -14.52 29.65 -15.96
N ASN A 76 -14.84 29.26 -17.18
CA ASN A 76 -16.11 29.67 -17.77
C ASN A 76 -17.15 28.59 -17.40
N THR A 77 -18.27 28.95 -16.79
CA THR A 77 -19.33 27.99 -16.43
C THR A 77 -20.05 27.41 -17.65
N ASP A 78 -19.83 28.00 -18.84
CA ASP A 78 -20.26 27.46 -20.13
C ASP A 78 -19.37 26.30 -20.63
N GLU A 79 -18.31 25.94 -19.89
CA GLU A 79 -17.44 24.80 -20.18
C GLU A 79 -17.78 23.56 -19.36
N ASP A 80 -17.27 22.41 -19.83
CA ASP A 80 -17.40 21.14 -19.14
C ASP A 80 -16.56 21.09 -17.85
N LEU A 81 -17.23 21.24 -16.72
CA LEU A 81 -16.64 21.19 -15.39
C LEU A 81 -16.99 19.88 -14.66
N TYR A 82 -16.05 19.39 -13.86
CA TYR A 82 -16.15 18.11 -13.17
C TYR A 82 -15.60 18.19 -11.76
N PHE A 83 -16.00 17.23 -10.91
CA PHE A 83 -15.50 17.07 -9.55
C PHE A 83 -15.37 15.59 -9.15
N THR A 84 -14.65 15.32 -8.06
CA THR A 84 -14.56 13.97 -7.48
C THR A 84 -15.52 13.80 -6.28
N PRO A 85 -16.42 12.80 -6.30
CA PRO A 85 -17.35 12.53 -5.19
C PRO A 85 -16.70 11.93 -3.94
N ASN A 86 -15.49 11.40 -4.05
CA ASN A 86 -14.70 10.92 -2.91
C ASN A 86 -13.52 11.86 -2.62
N THR A 87 -12.87 11.67 -1.47
CA THR A 87 -11.79 12.54 -0.98
C THR A 87 -10.42 11.88 -1.07
N PHE A 88 -9.37 12.71 -1.16
CA PHE A 88 -7.99 12.26 -1.34
C PHE A 88 -7.02 12.97 -0.40
N PHE A 89 -5.92 12.30 -0.06
CA PHE A 89 -4.79 12.94 0.62
C PHE A 89 -4.01 13.90 -0.29
N ASP A 90 -4.02 13.66 -1.59
CA ASP A 90 -3.26 14.43 -2.58
C ASP A 90 -3.89 14.22 -3.97
N TRP A 91 -3.15 13.81 -5.00
CA TRP A 91 -3.71 13.57 -6.34
C TRP A 91 -4.77 12.45 -6.36
N ARG A 92 -5.79 12.59 -7.22
CA ARG A 92 -6.83 11.57 -7.40
C ARG A 92 -6.30 10.27 -8.02
N LYS A 93 -5.97 9.31 -7.16
CA LYS A 93 -5.62 7.92 -7.53
C LYS A 93 -6.03 6.99 -6.41
N LYS A 94 -6.35 5.73 -6.72
CA LYS A 94 -6.85 4.74 -5.73
C LYS A 94 -5.94 4.62 -4.49
N ALA A 95 -4.62 4.72 -4.69
CA ALA A 95 -3.60 4.66 -3.62
C ALA A 95 -3.56 5.91 -2.70
N LEU A 96 -4.23 7.01 -3.08
CA LEU A 96 -4.31 8.24 -2.30
C LEU A 96 -5.75 8.60 -1.88
N LEU A 97 -6.71 7.73 -2.14
CA LEU A 97 -8.06 7.87 -1.64
C LEU A 97 -8.01 7.89 -0.10
N SER A 98 -8.53 8.95 0.50
CA SER A 98 -8.55 9.14 1.95
C SER A 98 -9.90 8.72 2.53
N GLY A 99 -11.00 9.15 1.91
CA GLY A 99 -12.33 8.85 2.38
C GLY A 99 -13.33 8.64 1.25
N LEU A 100 -14.28 7.74 1.50
CA LEU A 100 -15.42 7.45 0.64
C LEU A 100 -16.62 8.25 1.17
N CYS A 101 -17.33 8.94 0.29
CA CYS A 101 -18.51 9.75 0.65
C CYS A 101 -19.76 9.34 -0.13
N ALA A 102 -19.59 8.67 -1.28
CA ALA A 102 -20.71 8.25 -2.10
C ALA A 102 -20.38 7.01 -2.94
N ASN A 103 -21.38 6.17 -3.18
CA ASN A 103 -21.45 5.31 -4.35
C ASN A 103 -22.26 6.04 -5.43
N TYR A 104 -22.00 5.74 -6.70
CA TYR A 104 -22.70 6.37 -7.81
C TYR A 104 -22.82 5.45 -9.02
N VAL A 105 -23.83 5.73 -9.83
CA VAL A 105 -24.07 5.09 -11.13
C VAL A 105 -24.15 6.18 -12.19
N GLU A 106 -23.35 6.05 -13.24
CA GLU A 106 -23.30 6.95 -14.41
C GLU A 106 -24.15 6.33 -15.52
N ILE A 107 -25.18 7.05 -15.93
CA ILE A 107 -26.09 6.71 -17.03
C ILE A 107 -25.71 7.56 -18.23
N ASP A 108 -25.34 6.89 -19.32
CA ASP A 108 -24.99 7.53 -20.58
C ASP A 108 -26.08 7.29 -21.64
N THR A 109 -26.19 8.24 -22.56
CA THR A 109 -27.12 8.14 -23.69
C THR A 109 -26.56 7.20 -24.75
N SER A 110 -27.39 6.29 -25.26
CA SER A 110 -26.99 5.31 -26.28
C SER A 110 -27.07 5.85 -27.71
N ILE A 111 -27.60 7.06 -27.89
CA ILE A 111 -27.77 7.69 -29.21
C ILE A 111 -26.77 8.82 -29.43
N GLU A 112 -26.35 9.02 -30.68
CA GLU A 112 -25.32 10.00 -31.06
C GLU A 112 -25.84 11.46 -31.14
N ARG A 113 -27.14 11.67 -30.94
CA ARG A 113 -27.77 13.00 -30.93
C ARG A 113 -28.23 13.40 -29.53
N MET A 114 -28.50 14.69 -29.35
CA MET A 114 -29.13 15.17 -28.13
C MET A 114 -30.54 14.59 -27.96
N LEU A 115 -30.86 14.20 -26.73
CA LEU A 115 -32.22 13.84 -26.34
C LEU A 115 -33.12 15.07 -26.31
N THR A 116 -34.34 14.90 -26.81
CA THR A 116 -35.43 15.86 -26.62
C THR A 116 -35.85 15.89 -25.15
N ALA A 117 -36.63 16.90 -24.74
CA ALA A 117 -37.11 16.99 -23.36
C ALA A 117 -37.94 15.76 -22.95
N ASN A 118 -38.81 15.27 -23.83
CA ASN A 118 -39.62 14.08 -23.58
C ASN A 118 -38.76 12.83 -23.45
N GLU A 119 -37.73 12.67 -24.28
CA GLU A 119 -36.81 11.54 -24.20
C GLU A 119 -35.93 11.60 -22.93
N SER A 120 -35.49 12.79 -22.52
CA SER A 120 -34.78 12.96 -21.24
C SER A 120 -35.66 12.59 -20.05
N GLN A 121 -36.95 12.98 -20.08
CA GLN A 121 -37.90 12.59 -19.06
C GLN A 121 -38.17 11.08 -19.08
N GLN A 122 -38.32 10.47 -20.26
CA GLN A 122 -38.47 9.03 -20.42
C GLN A 122 -37.29 8.27 -19.81
N VAL A 123 -36.05 8.69 -20.09
CA VAL A 123 -34.84 8.08 -19.49
C VAL A 123 -34.87 8.17 -17.97
N LEU A 124 -35.23 9.33 -17.41
CA LEU A 124 -35.34 9.51 -15.97
C LEU A 124 -36.39 8.58 -15.35
N ASP A 125 -37.59 8.52 -15.95
CA ASP A 125 -38.70 7.70 -15.49
C ASP A 125 -38.35 6.20 -15.54
N GLU A 126 -37.74 5.73 -16.64
CA GLU A 126 -37.29 4.35 -16.81
C GLU A 126 -36.22 3.97 -15.78
N VAL A 127 -35.23 4.85 -15.57
CA VAL A 127 -34.16 4.64 -14.57
C VAL A 127 -34.76 4.50 -13.17
N LEU A 128 -35.67 5.40 -12.77
CA LEU A 128 -36.32 5.36 -11.47
C LEU A 128 -37.27 4.16 -11.32
N GLN A 129 -37.94 3.77 -12.39
CA GLN A 129 -38.74 2.56 -12.43
C GLN A 129 -37.87 1.31 -12.20
N GLN A 130 -36.70 1.22 -12.83
CA GLN A 130 -35.77 0.10 -12.60
C GLN A 130 -35.20 0.09 -11.18
N VAL A 131 -34.90 1.26 -10.60
CA VAL A 131 -34.50 1.36 -9.18
C VAL A 131 -35.58 0.76 -8.27
N ALA A 132 -36.85 1.16 -8.43
CA ALA A 132 -37.93 0.63 -7.61
C ALA A 132 -38.23 -0.85 -7.88
N ALA A 133 -38.32 -1.26 -9.15
CA ALA A 133 -38.64 -2.63 -9.53
C ALA A 133 -37.58 -3.64 -9.05
N SER A 134 -36.32 -3.24 -9.00
CA SER A 134 -35.20 -4.08 -8.56
C SER A 134 -35.03 -4.14 -7.03
N GLY A 135 -35.84 -3.39 -6.28
CA GLY A 135 -35.72 -3.24 -4.83
C GLY A 135 -34.47 -2.49 -4.39
N THR A 136 -33.81 -1.78 -5.33
CA THR A 136 -32.60 -1.01 -5.05
C THR A 136 -32.96 0.17 -4.15
N PRO A 137 -32.16 0.49 -3.12
CA PRO A 137 -32.38 1.69 -2.32
C PRO A 137 -32.43 2.93 -3.23
N ALA A 138 -33.39 3.82 -3.01
CA ALA A 138 -33.50 5.05 -3.80
C ALA A 138 -32.23 5.92 -3.62
N PRO A 139 -31.68 6.54 -4.69
CA PRO A 139 -30.53 7.43 -4.56
C PRO A 139 -30.88 8.68 -3.74
N ASN A 140 -29.90 9.26 -3.04
CA ASN A 140 -30.05 10.54 -2.34
C ASN A 140 -30.12 11.70 -3.33
N ALA A 141 -29.36 11.59 -4.43
CA ALA A 141 -29.29 12.64 -5.43
C ALA A 141 -29.31 12.07 -6.85
N ILE A 142 -29.93 12.84 -7.74
CA ILE A 142 -29.89 12.63 -9.18
C ILE A 142 -29.31 13.91 -9.79
N VAL A 143 -28.29 13.78 -10.62
CA VAL A 143 -27.71 14.89 -11.36
C VAL A 143 -27.99 14.68 -12.84
N GLU A 144 -28.70 15.63 -13.44
CA GLU A 144 -28.84 15.70 -14.89
C GLU A 144 -27.56 16.34 -15.44
N SER A 145 -26.79 15.58 -16.21
CA SER A 145 -25.46 15.99 -16.69
C SER A 145 -25.47 17.09 -17.75
N GLY A 146 -26.65 17.47 -18.25
CA GLY A 146 -26.84 18.40 -19.37
C GLY A 146 -26.67 17.78 -20.76
N SER A 147 -25.96 16.66 -20.92
CA SER A 147 -25.85 15.94 -22.20
C SER A 147 -27.05 15.05 -22.52
N GLY A 148 -27.87 14.75 -21.51
CA GLY A 148 -28.92 13.73 -21.55
C GLY A 148 -28.62 12.52 -20.64
N GLY A 149 -27.37 12.37 -20.18
CA GLY A 149 -27.00 11.38 -19.17
C GLY A 149 -27.37 11.80 -17.75
N LEU A 150 -27.39 10.83 -16.83
CA LEU A 150 -27.73 11.01 -15.42
C LEU A 150 -26.60 10.50 -14.51
N HIS A 151 -26.44 11.09 -13.34
CA HIS A 151 -25.69 10.48 -12.25
C HIS A 151 -26.60 10.24 -11.07
N LEU A 152 -26.66 8.99 -10.62
CA LEU A 152 -27.37 8.62 -9.40
C LEU A 152 -26.34 8.51 -8.28
N TYR A 153 -26.62 9.11 -7.12
CA TYR A 153 -25.72 9.07 -5.98
C TYR A 153 -26.38 8.47 -4.74
N TRP A 154 -25.61 7.66 -4.03
CA TRP A 154 -25.89 7.22 -2.68
C TRP A 154 -24.87 7.82 -1.72
N PHE A 155 -25.24 8.92 -1.07
CA PHE A 155 -24.41 9.62 -0.08
C PHE A 155 -24.43 8.92 1.26
N TYR A 156 -23.31 9.01 1.96
CA TYR A 156 -23.18 8.59 3.34
C TYR A 156 -22.11 9.42 4.04
N GLU A 157 -22.13 9.42 5.38
CA GLU A 157 -21.07 10.01 6.18
C GLU A 157 -19.70 9.47 5.74
N MET A 158 -18.72 10.37 5.59
CA MET A 158 -17.42 9.99 5.08
C MET A 158 -16.77 8.91 5.95
N ILE A 159 -16.38 7.81 5.32
CA ILE A 159 -15.62 6.73 5.96
C ILE A 159 -14.21 6.65 5.41
N ASP A 160 -13.27 6.19 6.23
CA ASP A 160 -11.89 5.99 5.80
C ASP A 160 -11.80 4.94 4.69
N ALA A 161 -11.02 5.25 3.66
CA ALA A 161 -10.83 4.41 2.49
C ALA A 161 -9.78 3.30 2.72
N PHE A 162 -9.94 2.53 3.79
CA PHE A 162 -9.14 1.34 4.06
C PHE A 162 -9.43 0.21 3.04
N PRO A 163 -8.55 -0.80 2.91
CA PRO A 163 -8.70 -1.85 1.90
C PRO A 163 -10.05 -2.56 1.91
N ALA A 164 -10.58 -2.92 3.08
CA ALA A 164 -11.87 -3.62 3.18
C ALA A 164 -13.04 -2.73 2.72
N GLN A 165 -13.04 -1.45 3.09
CA GLN A 165 -14.03 -0.46 2.69
C GLN A 165 -14.00 -0.21 1.18
N LYS A 166 -12.82 -0.23 0.56
CA LYS A 166 -12.67 -0.14 -0.91
C LYS A 166 -13.27 -1.35 -1.62
N LEU A 167 -13.03 -2.56 -1.12
CA LEU A 167 -13.61 -3.78 -1.68
C LEU A 167 -15.13 -3.81 -1.50
N ALA A 168 -15.63 -3.39 -0.33
CA ALA A 168 -17.06 -3.25 -0.09
C ALA A 168 -17.68 -2.18 -1.01
N TRP A 169 -16.99 -1.05 -1.23
CA TRP A 169 -17.44 0.00 -2.14
C TRP A 169 -17.54 -0.51 -3.58
N GLU A 170 -16.52 -1.23 -4.06
CA GLU A 170 -16.52 -1.85 -5.40
C GLU A 170 -17.65 -2.88 -5.52
N SER A 171 -17.92 -3.66 -4.47
CA SER A 171 -19.02 -4.62 -4.42
C SER A 171 -20.38 -3.93 -4.44
N ILE A 172 -20.56 -2.85 -3.67
CA ILE A 172 -21.78 -2.03 -3.68
C ILE A 172 -22.00 -1.43 -5.07
N SER A 173 -20.98 -0.82 -5.67
CA SER A 173 -21.09 -0.27 -7.03
C SER A 173 -21.46 -1.34 -8.05
N LYS A 174 -20.85 -2.52 -7.97
CA LYS A 174 -21.23 -3.64 -8.83
C LYS A 174 -22.69 -4.04 -8.64
N THR A 175 -23.12 -4.25 -7.40
CA THR A 175 -24.51 -4.62 -7.10
C THR A 175 -25.49 -3.55 -7.56
N LEU A 176 -25.17 -2.26 -7.39
CA LEU A 176 -26.00 -1.17 -7.90
C LEU A 176 -26.11 -1.22 -9.42
N THR A 177 -25.00 -1.36 -10.14
CA THR A 177 -25.04 -1.42 -11.61
C THR A 177 -25.75 -2.66 -12.15
N ASP A 178 -25.60 -3.81 -11.49
CA ASP A 178 -26.23 -5.08 -11.90
C ASP A 178 -27.77 -5.03 -11.82
N ARG A 179 -28.35 -4.03 -11.14
CA ARG A 179 -29.80 -3.86 -10.96
C ARG A 179 -30.47 -3.15 -12.14
N PHE A 180 -29.67 -2.57 -13.02
CA PHE A 180 -30.14 -1.91 -14.23
C PHE A 180 -29.98 -2.84 -15.43
N THR A 181 -31.02 -2.91 -16.24
CA THR A 181 -30.99 -3.63 -17.53
C THR A 181 -30.71 -2.70 -18.72
N GLY A 182 -30.69 -1.38 -18.48
CA GLY A 182 -30.62 -0.36 -19.54
C GLY A 182 -31.98 -0.11 -20.20
N GLY A 183 -31.99 0.76 -21.20
CA GLY A 183 -33.16 1.06 -22.05
C GLY A 183 -32.75 1.39 -23.47
N ASP A 184 -33.72 1.67 -24.34
CA ASP A 184 -33.44 1.93 -25.77
C ASP A 184 -32.58 3.18 -25.99
N LEU A 185 -32.71 4.17 -25.10
CA LEU A 185 -32.03 5.46 -25.21
C LEU A 185 -30.82 5.62 -24.29
N TRP A 186 -30.58 4.66 -23.38
CA TRP A 186 -29.58 4.82 -22.33
C TRP A 186 -28.98 3.48 -21.85
N HIS A 187 -27.78 3.55 -21.31
CA HIS A 187 -27.11 2.42 -20.68
C HIS A 187 -26.29 2.89 -19.48
N VAL A 188 -25.84 1.95 -18.66
CA VAL A 188 -24.93 2.24 -17.54
C VAL A 188 -23.48 2.26 -18.03
N ASP A 189 -22.75 3.35 -17.79
CA ASP A 189 -21.28 3.34 -17.89
C ASP A 189 -20.71 2.63 -16.66
N THR A 190 -20.55 1.31 -16.79
CA THR A 190 -19.99 0.46 -15.73
C THR A 190 -18.56 0.83 -15.37
N GLY A 191 -17.75 1.26 -16.35
CA GLY A 191 -16.37 1.64 -16.14
C GLY A 191 -16.26 2.87 -15.24
N ALA A 192 -17.14 3.84 -15.44
CA ALA A 192 -17.19 5.02 -14.60
C ALA A 192 -17.87 4.77 -13.25
N SER A 193 -18.96 4.00 -13.24
CA SER A 193 -19.69 3.64 -12.01
C SER A 193 -18.83 2.83 -11.02
N HIS A 194 -17.82 2.10 -11.50
CA HIS A 194 -16.91 1.29 -10.68
C HIS A 194 -15.58 1.99 -10.34
N ASP A 195 -15.33 3.20 -10.85
CA ASP A 195 -14.11 3.95 -10.55
C ASP A 195 -14.31 4.91 -9.37
N MET A 196 -13.94 4.48 -8.15
CA MET A 196 -13.93 5.32 -6.93
C MET A 196 -13.19 6.66 -7.04
N THR A 197 -12.42 6.90 -8.12
CA THR A 197 -11.64 8.12 -8.38
C THR A 197 -12.16 8.99 -9.53
N ARG A 198 -13.37 8.67 -10.02
CA ARG A 198 -13.98 9.31 -11.20
C ARG A 198 -14.19 10.80 -11.01
N PHE A 199 -14.04 11.52 -12.13
CA PHE A 199 -14.55 12.88 -12.29
C PHE A 199 -15.95 12.81 -12.87
N LEU A 200 -16.93 13.35 -12.14
CA LEU A 200 -18.32 13.46 -12.58
C LEU A 200 -18.68 14.93 -12.82
N ARG A 201 -19.67 15.17 -13.67
CA ARG A 201 -20.12 16.53 -14.02
C ARG A 201 -20.45 17.34 -12.77
N LEU A 202 -19.96 18.58 -12.72
CA LEU A 202 -20.12 19.48 -11.60
C LEU A 202 -21.50 20.18 -11.62
N PRO A 203 -22.37 20.00 -10.61
CA PRO A 203 -23.67 20.67 -10.56
C PRO A 203 -23.56 22.19 -10.64
N GLY A 204 -24.40 22.83 -11.46
CA GLY A 204 -24.38 24.27 -11.72
C GLY A 204 -23.41 24.73 -12.82
N SER A 205 -22.62 23.83 -13.41
CA SER A 205 -21.94 24.09 -14.69
C SER A 205 -22.89 23.88 -15.87
N LYS A 206 -22.44 24.15 -17.11
CA LYS A 206 -23.16 23.79 -18.33
C LYS A 206 -22.42 22.71 -19.10
N HIS A 207 -23.18 21.90 -19.82
CA HIS A 207 -22.62 21.02 -20.82
C HIS A 207 -22.28 21.81 -22.08
N SER A 208 -21.03 21.79 -22.51
CA SER A 208 -20.52 22.69 -23.55
C SER A 208 -21.24 22.56 -24.90
N THR A 209 -21.64 21.35 -25.27
CA THR A 209 -22.28 21.08 -26.57
C THR A 209 -23.78 21.37 -26.57
N SER A 210 -24.49 21.04 -25.48
CA SER A 210 -25.95 21.22 -25.42
C SER A 210 -26.37 22.57 -24.83
N GLY A 211 -25.45 23.27 -24.15
CA GLY A 211 -25.73 24.51 -23.43
C GLY A 211 -26.64 24.34 -22.20
N LYS A 212 -27.10 23.12 -21.89
CA LYS A 212 -27.98 22.85 -20.75
C LYS A 212 -27.18 22.90 -19.46
N CYS A 213 -27.78 23.51 -18.43
CA CYS A 213 -27.22 23.52 -17.08
C CYS A 213 -27.29 22.12 -16.46
N VAL A 214 -26.28 21.82 -15.65
CA VAL A 214 -26.19 20.58 -14.88
C VAL A 214 -27.04 20.76 -13.62
N LYS A 215 -28.20 20.12 -13.60
CA LYS A 215 -29.19 20.23 -12.53
C LYS A 215 -29.01 19.13 -11.50
N VAL A 216 -29.44 19.41 -10.28
CA VAL A 216 -29.42 18.43 -9.19
C VAL A 216 -30.79 18.35 -8.54
N TRP A 217 -31.18 17.11 -8.23
CA TRP A 217 -32.38 16.77 -7.53
C TRP A 217 -32.01 15.97 -6.28
N LEU A 218 -32.47 16.38 -5.11
CA LEU A 218 -32.20 15.70 -3.84
C LEU A 218 -33.47 15.11 -3.25
N SER A 219 -33.31 13.99 -2.53
CA SER A 219 -34.33 13.44 -1.65
C SER A 219 -33.87 13.51 -0.19
N GLU A 220 -34.81 13.40 0.74
CA GLU A 220 -34.53 13.38 2.19
C GLU A 220 -33.95 12.06 2.69
N GLN A 221 -33.70 11.09 1.79
CA GLN A 221 -33.11 9.81 2.17
C GLN A 221 -31.73 10.03 2.79
N GLN A 222 -31.39 9.20 3.79
CA GLN A 222 -30.07 9.21 4.42
C GLN A 222 -29.53 7.79 4.47
N TYR A 223 -28.24 7.62 4.17
CA TYR A 223 -27.55 6.35 4.36
C TYR A 223 -26.34 6.49 5.25
N SER A 224 -26.10 5.46 6.07
CA SER A 224 -24.75 5.12 6.48
C SER A 224 -24.17 4.10 5.50
N PHE A 225 -22.85 4.07 5.36
CA PHE A 225 -22.19 3.10 4.46
C PHE A 225 -22.61 1.65 4.75
N LYS A 226 -22.67 1.28 6.04
CA LYS A 226 -23.09 -0.04 6.49
C LYS A 226 -24.57 -0.31 6.16
N MET A 227 -25.44 0.69 6.32
CA MET A 227 -26.85 0.52 5.98
C MET A 227 -27.05 0.29 4.49
N LEU A 228 -26.34 1.04 3.64
CA LEU A 228 -26.38 0.84 2.18
C LEU A 228 -25.89 -0.55 1.79
N ALA A 229 -24.74 -0.98 2.33
CA ALA A 229 -24.21 -2.32 2.11
C ALA A 229 -25.21 -3.42 2.49
N ASN A 230 -25.82 -3.31 3.67
CA ASN A 230 -26.80 -4.27 4.17
C ASN A 230 -28.07 -4.30 3.29
N LYS A 231 -28.58 -3.14 2.85
CA LYS A 231 -29.75 -3.09 1.97
C LYS A 231 -29.50 -3.70 0.59
N LEU A 232 -28.24 -3.83 0.19
CA LEU A 232 -27.82 -4.44 -1.07
C LEU A 232 -27.27 -5.87 -0.89
N ASP A 233 -27.42 -6.45 0.30
CA ASP A 233 -26.90 -7.78 0.66
C ASP A 233 -25.39 -7.94 0.40
N VAL A 234 -24.63 -6.84 0.46
CA VAL A 234 -23.19 -6.85 0.31
C VAL A 234 -22.55 -7.19 1.66
N VAL A 235 -21.72 -8.23 1.67
CA VAL A 235 -21.02 -8.68 2.88
C VAL A 235 -20.03 -7.60 3.34
N TYR A 236 -20.47 -6.82 4.32
CA TYR A 236 -19.64 -5.85 5.04
C TYR A 236 -19.26 -6.44 6.40
N SER A 237 -18.09 -7.10 6.46
CA SER A 237 -17.49 -7.52 7.73
C SER A 237 -16.20 -6.73 8.00
N PRO A 238 -16.17 -5.89 9.05
CA PRO A 238 -14.92 -5.31 9.55
C PRO A 238 -13.87 -6.39 9.89
N THR A 239 -14.32 -7.63 10.12
CA THR A 239 -13.53 -8.78 10.56
C THR A 239 -12.86 -9.57 9.42
N MET A 240 -13.08 -9.21 8.15
CA MET A 240 -12.40 -9.84 6.99
C MET A 240 -10.88 -9.54 6.90
N MET A 241 -10.26 -8.99 7.95
CA MET A 241 -8.80 -9.02 8.11
C MET A 241 -8.25 -10.39 8.55
N GLU A 242 -9.08 -11.29 9.09
CA GLU A 242 -8.62 -12.61 9.56
C GLU A 242 -8.63 -13.71 8.48
N SER A 243 -9.56 -13.66 7.52
CA SER A 243 -9.69 -14.73 6.51
C SER A 243 -8.74 -14.61 5.31
N ILE A 244 -8.19 -13.41 5.04
CA ILE A 244 -7.24 -13.21 3.92
C ILE A 244 -5.83 -13.71 4.27
N ARG A 245 -5.52 -13.98 5.54
CA ARG A 245 -4.22 -14.56 5.95
C ARG A 245 -4.08 -16.05 5.66
N VAL A 246 -5.17 -16.78 5.39
CA VAL A 246 -5.16 -18.25 5.34
C VAL A 246 -5.17 -18.81 3.91
N SER A 247 -5.48 -18.01 2.89
CA SER A 247 -5.77 -18.52 1.54
C SER A 247 -4.72 -18.20 0.47
N VAL A 248 -3.50 -17.77 0.83
CA VAL A 248 -2.36 -17.77 -0.12
C VAL A 248 -1.69 -19.14 -0.08
N VAL A 249 -2.35 -20.05 -0.79
CA VAL A 249 -1.97 -21.40 -1.21
C VAL A 249 -0.50 -21.45 -1.65
N SER A 250 0.40 -22.17 -0.95
CA SER A 250 0.76 -23.58 -1.21
C SER A 250 0.69 -24.02 -2.69
N ASN A 251 1.69 -23.60 -3.49
CA ASN A 251 2.10 -24.35 -4.67
C ASN A 251 3.53 -24.90 -4.48
N PRO A 252 3.79 -26.17 -4.85
CA PRO A 252 5.07 -26.82 -4.64
C PRO A 252 6.12 -26.33 -5.64
N SER A 253 7.29 -25.94 -5.12
CA SER A 253 8.46 -25.55 -5.92
C SER A 253 8.95 -26.73 -6.79
N PRO A 254 9.24 -26.53 -8.09
CA PRO A 254 9.98 -27.51 -8.87
C PRO A 254 11.44 -27.54 -8.42
N SER A 255 11.99 -28.74 -8.28
CA SER A 255 13.40 -28.99 -7.93
C SER A 255 14.34 -28.34 -8.96
N PRO A 256 15.44 -27.70 -8.54
CA PRO A 256 16.38 -27.12 -9.48
C PRO A 256 17.17 -28.24 -10.18
N ARG A 257 17.01 -28.35 -11.51
CA ARG A 257 17.93 -29.13 -12.36
C ARG A 257 19.27 -28.38 -12.42
N PHE A 258 20.32 -29.07 -12.01
CA PHE A 258 21.70 -28.68 -12.28
C PHE A 258 21.92 -28.64 -13.79
N THR A 259 22.40 -27.52 -14.30
CA THR A 259 23.02 -27.44 -15.63
C THR A 259 24.37 -26.78 -15.45
N GLU A 260 25.44 -27.43 -15.92
CA GLU A 260 26.82 -26.97 -15.81
C GLU A 260 27.09 -25.68 -16.60
N PRO A 261 28.10 -24.87 -16.22
CA PRO A 261 28.32 -23.56 -16.79
C PRO A 261 29.21 -23.65 -18.03
N GLU A 262 28.65 -23.38 -19.21
CA GLU A 262 29.45 -23.19 -20.42
C GLU A 262 29.39 -21.76 -20.98
N SER A 263 30.61 -21.23 -21.11
CA SER A 263 31.11 -20.24 -22.07
C SER A 263 30.95 -18.74 -21.78
N ASP A 264 32.13 -18.11 -21.79
CA ASP A 264 32.44 -16.70 -21.61
C ASP A 264 31.81 -15.81 -22.69
N THR A 265 30.60 -15.35 -22.41
CA THR A 265 30.20 -14.01 -22.86
C THR A 265 30.51 -13.03 -21.74
N PRO A 266 31.04 -11.83 -22.00
CA PRO A 266 31.28 -10.84 -20.95
C PRO A 266 29.92 -10.55 -20.33
N ALA A 267 29.70 -11.10 -19.12
CA ALA A 267 28.39 -11.18 -18.51
C ALA A 267 27.73 -9.80 -18.60
N ARG A 268 26.73 -9.66 -19.48
CA ARG A 268 25.99 -8.42 -19.63
C ARG A 268 25.43 -8.12 -18.25
N HIS A 269 26.06 -7.17 -17.55
CA HIS A 269 25.66 -6.83 -16.20
C HIS A 269 24.23 -6.30 -16.30
N SER A 270 23.27 -7.07 -15.78
CA SER A 270 21.91 -6.60 -15.68
C SER A 270 21.90 -5.29 -14.87
N ILE A 271 21.00 -4.37 -15.19
CA ILE A 271 20.88 -3.11 -14.47
C ILE A 271 20.70 -3.37 -12.96
N ALA A 272 20.00 -4.44 -12.60
CA ALA A 272 19.88 -4.91 -11.22
C ALA A 272 21.23 -5.34 -10.62
N ASN A 273 22.08 -6.08 -11.35
CA ASN A 273 23.43 -6.47 -10.91
C ASN A 273 24.37 -5.27 -10.73
N TRP A 274 24.22 -4.23 -11.55
CA TRP A 274 24.99 -2.99 -11.39
C TRP A 274 24.56 -2.21 -10.14
N TRP A 275 23.26 -2.08 -9.91
CA TRP A 275 22.73 -1.43 -8.71
C TRP A 275 22.97 -2.24 -7.43
N SER A 276 23.01 -3.58 -7.50
CA SER A 276 23.34 -4.42 -6.34
C SER A 276 24.77 -4.19 -5.87
N ARG A 277 25.75 -4.06 -6.77
CA ARG A 277 27.13 -3.69 -6.42
C ARG A 277 27.20 -2.33 -5.71
N ILE A 278 26.42 -1.35 -6.16
CA ILE A 278 26.32 -0.03 -5.53
C ILE A 278 25.72 -0.16 -4.12
N TYR A 279 24.62 -0.90 -3.96
CA TYR A 279 23.98 -1.13 -2.66
C TYR A 279 24.89 -1.85 -1.67
N TRP A 280 25.62 -2.88 -2.11
CA TRP A 280 26.55 -3.62 -1.26
C TRP A 280 27.73 -2.76 -0.81
N HIS A 281 28.29 -1.94 -1.71
CA HIS A 281 29.33 -0.97 -1.35
C HIS A 281 28.84 0.02 -0.29
N LEU A 282 27.65 0.59 -0.49
CA LEU A 282 27.02 1.50 0.47
C LEU A 282 26.76 0.81 1.80
N SER A 283 26.21 -0.40 1.79
CA SER A 283 25.93 -1.18 3.00
C SER A 283 27.20 -1.54 3.76
N SER A 284 28.28 -1.87 3.05
CA SER A 284 29.60 -2.12 3.65
C SER A 284 30.16 -0.86 4.31
N PHE A 285 30.14 0.27 3.61
CA PHE A 285 30.55 1.57 4.14
C PHE A 285 29.73 1.98 5.37
N ILE A 286 28.41 1.78 5.31
CA ILE A 286 27.48 2.08 6.41
C ILE A 286 27.77 1.21 7.65
N ARG A 287 28.07 -0.07 7.45
CA ARG A 287 28.39 -1.00 8.54
C ARG A 287 29.78 -0.81 9.13
N SER A 288 30.78 -0.48 8.30
CA SER A 288 32.16 -0.23 8.76
C SER A 288 32.27 1.12 9.48
N SER A 289 31.43 2.07 9.11
CA SER A 289 31.33 3.35 9.79
C SER A 289 30.60 3.16 11.13
N LYS A 290 31.32 3.28 12.25
CA LYS A 290 30.74 3.15 13.60
C LYS A 290 29.49 4.03 13.80
N ARG A 291 29.43 5.18 13.13
CA ARG A 291 28.24 6.04 13.01
C ARG A 291 28.40 6.95 11.80
N ILE A 292 27.37 7.05 10.95
CA ILE A 292 27.38 8.00 9.83
C ILE A 292 27.29 9.44 10.38
N LYS A 293 28.13 10.34 9.85
CA LYS A 293 28.15 11.76 10.25
C LYS A 293 26.80 12.40 9.94
N LEU A 294 26.30 13.25 10.83
CA LEU A 294 24.94 13.81 10.78
C LEU A 294 24.55 14.40 9.41
N GLY A 295 25.44 15.15 8.76
CA GLY A 295 25.20 15.74 7.43
C GLY A 295 25.40 14.83 6.22
N GLN A 296 25.67 13.54 6.43
CA GLN A 296 25.83 12.54 5.35
C GLN A 296 24.74 11.47 5.36
N ARG A 297 23.94 11.42 6.43
CA ARG A 297 22.95 10.36 6.68
C ARG A 297 21.84 10.35 5.65
N ASP A 298 21.36 11.53 5.29
CA ASP A 298 20.33 11.76 4.29
C ASP A 298 20.78 11.31 2.90
N SER A 299 21.97 11.72 2.49
CA SER A 299 22.54 11.41 1.17
C SER A 299 22.84 9.91 1.03
N VAL A 300 23.37 9.30 2.10
CA VAL A 300 23.65 7.86 2.17
C VAL A 300 22.36 7.03 2.16
N ALA A 301 21.36 7.41 2.94
CA ALA A 301 20.06 6.76 2.95
C ALA A 301 19.40 6.85 1.57
N PHE A 302 19.43 8.04 0.96
CA PHE A 302 18.85 8.33 -0.35
C PHE A 302 19.37 7.40 -1.43
N ILE A 303 20.70 7.35 -1.58
CA ILE A 303 21.28 6.57 -2.66
C ILE A 303 21.21 5.06 -2.42
N ALA A 304 21.22 4.62 -1.15
CA ALA A 304 20.97 3.23 -0.79
C ALA A 304 19.54 2.79 -1.15
N PHE A 305 18.54 3.64 -0.92
CA PHE A 305 17.15 3.35 -1.29
C PHE A 305 16.93 3.35 -2.80
N VAL A 306 17.55 4.28 -3.54
CA VAL A 306 17.52 4.28 -5.01
C VAL A 306 18.08 2.97 -5.56
N ALA A 307 19.18 2.48 -4.99
CA ALA A 307 19.77 1.20 -5.38
C ALA A 307 18.84 0.02 -5.07
N LEU A 308 18.23 -0.03 -3.88
CA LEU A 308 17.27 -1.08 -3.50
C LEU A 308 16.05 -1.14 -4.43
N ARG A 309 15.50 0.02 -4.82
CA ARG A 309 14.37 0.07 -5.77
C ARG A 309 14.66 -0.48 -7.16
N ARG A 310 15.94 -0.64 -7.51
CA ARG A 310 16.38 -1.21 -8.79
C ARG A 310 16.61 -2.71 -8.73
N ILE A 311 16.71 -3.28 -7.53
CA ILE A 311 17.02 -4.68 -7.29
C ILE A 311 15.79 -5.45 -6.78
N THR A 312 14.86 -4.77 -6.09
CA THR A 312 13.69 -5.39 -5.46
C THR A 312 12.42 -4.53 -5.56
N SER A 313 11.29 -5.07 -5.11
CA SER A 313 10.00 -4.37 -5.05
C SER A 313 10.03 -3.22 -4.04
N ILE A 314 9.19 -2.20 -4.23
CA ILE A 314 9.21 -0.98 -3.41
C ILE A 314 8.95 -1.25 -1.92
N ASN A 315 8.09 -2.22 -1.61
CA ASN A 315 7.78 -2.61 -0.24
C ASN A 315 8.99 -3.27 0.42
N LYS A 316 9.69 -4.15 -0.32
CA LYS A 316 10.89 -4.80 0.19
C LYS A 316 12.08 -3.84 0.30
N ALA A 317 12.18 -2.87 -0.61
CA ALA A 317 13.16 -1.78 -0.51
C ALA A 317 12.95 -0.92 0.74
N TRP A 318 11.68 -0.67 1.12
CA TRP A 318 11.34 0.07 2.33
C TRP A 318 11.66 -0.68 3.61
N GLU A 319 11.36 -1.99 3.64
CA GLU A 319 11.72 -2.86 4.75
C GLU A 319 13.25 -2.85 4.97
N LEU A 320 14.02 -3.05 3.90
CA LEU A 320 15.48 -3.13 3.97
C LEU A 320 16.15 -1.79 4.32
N ILE A 321 15.64 -0.66 3.82
CA ILE A 321 16.23 0.64 4.15
C ILE A 321 15.90 1.07 5.58
N ARG A 322 14.72 0.73 6.10
CA ARG A 322 14.35 0.98 7.51
C ARG A 322 15.22 0.15 8.44
N GLU A 323 15.41 -1.13 8.13
CA GLU A 323 16.33 -1.98 8.88
C GLU A 323 17.77 -1.43 8.87
N LEU A 324 18.26 -0.99 7.69
CA LEU A 324 19.59 -0.39 7.56
C LEU A 324 19.70 0.94 8.31
N ASN A 325 18.63 1.73 8.30
CA ASN A 325 18.56 3.00 8.99
C ASN A 325 18.63 2.82 10.50
N ASP A 326 17.77 1.96 11.06
CA ASP A 326 17.67 1.73 12.50
C ASP A 326 18.96 1.17 13.08
N LYS A 327 19.68 0.34 12.30
CA LYS A 327 20.92 -0.29 12.73
C LYS A 327 22.16 0.59 12.60
N HIS A 328 22.21 1.48 11.61
CA HIS A 328 23.50 2.13 11.24
C HIS A 328 23.42 3.60 10.81
N ILE A 329 22.33 4.05 10.17
CA ILE A 329 22.23 5.44 9.68
C ILE A 329 21.70 6.35 10.80
N GLY A 330 20.69 5.90 11.54
CA GLY A 330 20.13 6.58 12.70
C GLY A 330 19.45 7.92 12.36
N LEU A 331 18.77 7.99 11.22
CA LEU A 331 17.77 9.02 10.97
C LEU A 331 16.48 8.66 11.71
N LYS A 332 15.71 9.67 12.11
CA LYS A 332 14.36 9.42 12.61
C LYS A 332 13.50 8.84 11.48
N PRO A 333 12.50 8.00 11.78
CA PRO A 333 11.61 7.44 10.76
C PRO A 333 10.99 8.51 9.85
N ASP A 334 10.60 9.65 10.42
CA ASP A 334 10.03 10.77 9.66
C ASP A 334 11.07 11.46 8.76
N GLU A 335 12.30 11.61 9.23
CA GLU A 335 13.41 12.18 8.45
C GLU A 335 13.77 11.25 7.29
N LEU A 336 13.88 9.94 7.55
CA LEU A 336 14.13 8.94 6.53
C LEU A 336 13.01 8.95 5.47
N ASP A 337 11.76 8.93 5.90
CA ASP A 337 10.58 8.99 5.02
C ASP A 337 10.58 10.27 4.17
N GLN A 338 10.97 11.41 4.75
CA GLN A 338 11.11 12.68 4.06
C GLN A 338 12.22 12.66 3.01
N TYR A 339 13.42 12.20 3.37
CA TYR A 339 14.58 12.20 2.46
C TYR A 339 14.39 11.23 1.29
N LEU A 340 13.78 10.08 1.54
CA LEU A 340 13.55 9.07 0.50
C LEU A 340 12.32 9.37 -0.36
N SER A 341 11.48 10.33 0.04
CA SER A 341 10.17 10.62 -0.59
C SER A 341 10.22 10.85 -2.11
N SER A 342 11.33 11.39 -2.64
CA SER A 342 11.53 11.57 -4.07
C SER A 342 12.00 10.27 -4.74
N ALA A 343 12.92 9.53 -4.12
CA ALA A 343 13.36 8.21 -4.52
C ALA A 343 12.25 7.16 -4.47
N VAL A 344 11.17 7.34 -3.70
CA VAL A 344 9.94 6.50 -3.75
C VAL A 344 9.15 6.72 -5.03
N LYS A 345 9.09 7.96 -5.50
CA LYS A 345 8.21 8.38 -6.60
C LYS A 345 8.89 8.23 -7.95
N THR A 346 10.20 8.42 -8.00
CA THR A 346 10.96 8.46 -9.25
C THR A 346 11.98 7.33 -9.27
N ILE A 347 12.01 6.59 -10.39
CA ILE A 347 13.07 5.59 -10.60
C ILE A 347 14.25 6.27 -11.30
N TYR A 348 15.19 6.80 -10.50
CA TYR A 348 16.33 7.57 -10.98
C TYR A 348 17.26 6.74 -11.89
N ARG A 349 17.64 7.29 -13.05
CA ARG A 349 18.54 6.69 -14.05
C ARG A 349 19.88 7.42 -14.07
N TYR A 350 20.68 7.25 -13.01
CA TYR A 350 21.95 7.95 -12.88
C TYR A 350 23.01 7.45 -13.88
N LYS A 351 23.75 8.37 -14.50
CA LYS A 351 24.98 8.07 -15.23
C LYS A 351 26.14 7.86 -14.24
N LYS A 352 27.17 7.09 -14.61
CA LYS A 352 28.35 6.83 -13.76
C LYS A 352 28.99 8.13 -13.25
N SER A 353 29.23 9.09 -14.12
CA SER A 353 29.82 10.40 -13.77
C SER A 353 28.97 11.19 -12.78
N THR A 354 27.63 11.08 -12.86
CA THR A 354 26.72 11.71 -11.90
C THR A 354 26.79 11.05 -10.53
N LEU A 355 26.92 9.71 -10.47
CA LEU A 355 27.10 9.00 -9.19
C LEU A 355 28.43 9.33 -8.53
N VAL A 356 29.52 9.40 -9.30
CA VAL A 356 30.83 9.81 -8.79
C VAL A 356 30.75 11.18 -8.12
N LYS A 357 30.13 12.16 -8.80
CA LYS A 357 29.91 13.50 -8.23
C LYS A 357 29.03 13.46 -6.98
N TYR A 358 27.96 12.66 -7.00
CA TYR A 358 27.07 12.51 -5.84
C TYR A 358 27.81 11.90 -4.63
N PHE A 359 28.60 10.84 -4.85
CA PHE A 359 29.34 10.17 -3.78
C PHE A 359 30.41 11.09 -3.19
N SER A 360 31.15 11.79 -4.04
CA SER A 360 32.14 12.78 -3.60
C SER A 360 31.49 13.88 -2.76
N GLY A 361 30.36 14.44 -3.22
CA GLY A 361 29.66 15.51 -2.49
C GLY A 361 29.03 15.04 -1.18
N ALA A 362 28.60 13.78 -1.12
CA ALA A 362 28.11 13.14 0.11
C ALA A 362 29.23 12.66 1.04
N GLY A 363 30.50 12.77 0.62
CA GLY A 363 31.67 12.23 1.32
C GLY A 363 31.61 10.71 1.54
N ILE A 364 31.01 10.00 0.59
CA ILE A 364 30.99 8.54 0.51
C ILE A 364 32.21 8.10 -0.31
N PRO A 365 33.04 7.14 0.18
CA PRO A 365 34.15 6.61 -0.60
C PRO A 365 33.67 6.13 -1.96
N ILE A 366 34.25 6.68 -3.02
CA ILE A 366 33.85 6.36 -4.39
C ILE A 366 34.42 4.98 -4.73
N PRO A 367 33.60 3.98 -5.06
CA PRO A 367 34.11 2.66 -5.41
C PRO A 367 34.85 2.71 -6.75
N ASP A 368 36.01 2.06 -6.85
CA ASP A 368 36.89 2.29 -8.02
C ASP A 368 36.25 1.84 -9.34
N PHE A 369 35.29 0.90 -9.32
CA PHE A 369 34.53 0.52 -10.53
C PHE A 369 33.68 1.67 -11.13
N LEU A 370 33.44 2.76 -10.39
CA LEU A 370 32.79 3.98 -10.88
C LEU A 370 33.77 5.01 -11.43
N LEU A 371 35.06 4.97 -11.04
CA LEU A 371 36.08 5.95 -11.43
C LEU A 371 36.72 5.67 -12.79
N GLY A 372 36.35 4.59 -13.46
CA GLY A 372 36.86 4.29 -14.81
C GLY A 372 38.30 3.75 -14.83
N GLU A 373 39.07 3.92 -13.76
CA GLU A 373 40.13 2.98 -13.45
C GLU A 373 39.46 1.64 -13.19
N THR A 374 39.45 0.80 -14.22
CA THR A 374 39.67 -0.62 -13.99
C THR A 374 41.06 -0.78 -13.36
N LYS A 375 41.25 -0.30 -12.11
CA LYS A 375 41.79 -1.23 -11.14
C LYS A 375 40.91 -2.44 -11.33
N ARG A 376 41.51 -3.53 -11.79
CA ARG A 376 40.96 -4.84 -11.58
C ARG A 376 40.68 -4.90 -10.08
N TRP A 377 39.51 -4.42 -9.66
CA TRP A 377 38.72 -5.15 -8.72
C TRP A 377 38.54 -6.45 -9.48
N ASN A 378 39.47 -7.36 -9.19
CA ASN A 378 39.05 -8.67 -8.78
C ASN A 378 37.75 -8.39 -8.02
N VAL A 379 36.62 -8.58 -8.73
CA VAL A 379 35.38 -9.05 -8.12
C VAL A 379 35.90 -9.87 -6.98
N SER A 380 35.79 -9.40 -5.73
CA SER A 380 36.44 -10.11 -4.64
C SER A 380 35.93 -11.51 -4.82
N LEU A 381 36.83 -12.40 -5.27
CA LEU A 381 36.52 -13.80 -5.52
C LEU A 381 35.82 -14.16 -4.24
N GLY A 382 34.49 -14.36 -4.33
CA GLY A 382 33.63 -14.27 -3.15
C GLY A 382 34.32 -15.04 -2.05
N LEU A 383 34.49 -14.44 -0.85
CA LEU A 383 35.38 -14.89 0.24
C LEU A 383 36.00 -16.26 -0.08
N THR A 384 37.32 -16.32 -0.32
CA THR A 384 37.97 -17.60 -0.65
C THR A 384 37.45 -18.72 0.25
N VAL A 385 37.33 -19.94 -0.27
CA VAL A 385 36.78 -21.07 0.51
C VAL A 385 37.41 -21.16 1.90
N GLU A 386 38.70 -20.81 2.00
CA GLU A 386 39.46 -20.68 3.25
C GLU A 386 38.94 -19.58 4.20
N GLU A 387 38.64 -18.39 3.69
CA GLU A 387 38.10 -17.27 4.47
C GLU A 387 36.64 -17.55 4.91
N ILE A 388 35.83 -18.23 4.08
CA ILE A 388 34.50 -18.73 4.48
C ILE A 388 34.64 -19.78 5.58
N LYS A 389 35.52 -20.78 5.40
CA LYS A 389 35.80 -21.81 6.42
C LYS A 389 36.24 -21.17 7.72
N LYS A 390 37.17 -20.20 7.68
CA LYS A 390 37.66 -19.48 8.87
C LYS A 390 36.53 -18.75 9.59
N ARG A 391 35.62 -18.09 8.86
CA ARG A 391 34.46 -17.40 9.44
C ARG A 391 33.42 -18.37 10.01
N GLN A 392 33.16 -19.49 9.35
CA GLN A 392 32.28 -20.54 9.87
C GLN A 392 32.85 -21.17 11.13
N VAL A 393 34.16 -21.46 11.16
CA VAL A 393 34.86 -21.95 12.35
C VAL A 393 34.77 -20.95 13.50
N ASN A 394 35.06 -19.67 13.25
CA ASN A 394 34.99 -18.63 14.29
C ASN A 394 33.56 -18.44 14.83
N SER A 395 32.55 -18.51 13.96
CA SER A 395 31.14 -18.47 14.36
C SER A 395 30.74 -19.71 15.17
N GLY A 396 31.20 -20.89 14.76
CA GLY A 396 31.02 -22.15 15.48
C GLY A 396 31.64 -22.11 16.89
N ILE A 397 32.88 -21.61 17.01
CA ILE A 397 33.58 -21.45 18.29
C ILE A 397 32.82 -20.45 19.19
N SER A 398 32.39 -19.31 18.64
CA SER A 398 31.63 -18.30 19.39
C SER A 398 30.31 -18.87 19.92
N SER A 399 29.59 -19.63 19.09
CA SER A 399 28.31 -20.25 19.44
C SER A 399 28.49 -21.37 20.48
N ALA A 400 29.53 -22.19 20.32
CA ALA A 400 29.90 -23.22 21.29
C ALA A 400 30.29 -22.62 22.65
N ARG A 401 31.06 -21.52 22.67
CA ARG A 401 31.41 -20.78 23.90
C ARG A 401 30.18 -20.22 24.61
N LYS A 402 29.25 -19.60 23.88
CA LYS A 402 27.99 -19.08 24.43
C LYS A 402 27.13 -20.20 25.02
N ARG A 403 26.98 -21.32 24.29
CA ARG A 403 26.24 -22.50 24.77
C ARG A 403 26.88 -23.12 26.01
N SER A 404 28.20 -23.24 26.03
CA SER A 404 28.95 -23.75 27.18
C SER A 404 28.76 -22.86 28.41
N LYS A 405 28.84 -21.53 28.26
CA LYS A 405 28.62 -20.58 29.36
C LYS A 405 27.21 -20.70 29.93
N ARG A 406 26.19 -20.77 29.06
CA ARG A 406 24.79 -20.95 29.48
C ARG A 406 24.58 -22.26 30.23
N ASN A 407 25.12 -23.36 29.72
CA ASN A 407 24.99 -24.67 30.36
C ASN A 407 25.70 -24.72 31.72
N ARG A 408 26.88 -24.10 31.86
CA ARG A 408 27.58 -24.01 33.15
C ARG A 408 26.74 -23.30 34.21
N ILE A 409 26.12 -22.17 33.85
CA ILE A 409 25.25 -21.43 34.76
C ILE A 409 24.02 -22.26 35.16
N ALA A 410 23.35 -22.89 34.18
CA ALA A 410 22.17 -23.71 34.44
C ALA A 410 22.49 -24.93 35.34
N ILE A 411 23.62 -25.59 35.11
CA ILE A 411 24.08 -26.74 35.90
C ILE A 411 24.45 -26.30 37.32
N PHE A 412 25.16 -25.17 37.47
CA PHE A 412 25.49 -24.63 38.78
C PHE A 412 24.23 -24.33 39.62
N ASN A 413 23.24 -23.68 39.01
CA ASN A 413 21.97 -23.40 39.66
C ASN A 413 21.24 -24.70 40.06
N ALA A 414 21.21 -25.69 39.17
CA ALA A 414 20.58 -26.98 39.46
C ALA A 414 21.25 -27.72 40.64
N ILE A 415 22.58 -27.64 40.78
CA ILE A 415 23.31 -28.22 41.91
C ILE A 415 22.93 -27.51 43.21
N GLN A 416 22.92 -26.17 43.22
CA GLN A 416 22.53 -25.37 44.39
C GLN A 416 21.12 -25.73 44.85
N THR A 417 20.18 -25.89 43.91
CA THR A 417 18.81 -26.31 44.22
C THR A 417 18.76 -27.73 44.81
N LEU A 418 19.54 -28.69 44.29
CA LEU A 418 19.57 -30.07 44.83
C LEU A 418 20.18 -30.13 46.23
N LEU A 419 21.21 -29.34 46.51
CA LEU A 419 21.82 -29.23 47.83
C LEU A 419 20.83 -28.61 48.82
N ALA A 420 20.12 -27.55 48.43
CA ALA A 420 19.10 -26.90 49.24
C ALA A 420 17.92 -27.85 49.57
N GLN A 421 17.66 -28.84 48.71
CA GLN A 421 16.65 -29.89 48.92
C GLN A 421 17.15 -31.06 49.79
N GLY A 422 18.33 -30.97 50.40
CA GLY A 422 18.86 -31.96 51.34
C GLY A 422 19.35 -33.26 50.70
N LYS A 423 19.60 -33.29 49.39
CA LYS A 423 20.13 -34.49 48.71
C LYS A 423 21.64 -34.61 48.92
N SER A 424 22.05 -35.65 49.62
CA SER A 424 23.46 -35.94 49.93
C SER A 424 24.26 -36.51 48.74
N VAL A 425 23.59 -37.12 47.75
CA VAL A 425 24.23 -37.66 46.54
C VAL A 425 23.61 -37.01 45.30
N ILE A 426 24.43 -36.23 44.58
CA ILE A 426 24.02 -35.52 43.37
C ILE A 426 24.39 -36.36 42.16
N SER A 427 23.40 -37.03 41.57
CA SER A 427 23.61 -37.78 40.34
C SER A 427 23.66 -36.86 39.12
N SER A 428 24.46 -37.23 38.13
CA SER A 428 24.54 -36.49 36.86
C SER A 428 23.21 -36.43 36.10
N LEU A 429 22.32 -37.41 36.34
CA LEU A 429 21.00 -37.48 35.74
C LEU A 429 20.03 -36.47 36.35
N SER A 430 20.03 -36.31 37.69
CA SER A 430 19.15 -35.34 38.35
C SER A 430 19.53 -33.90 38.02
N VAL A 431 20.83 -33.61 37.94
CA VAL A 431 21.35 -32.31 37.49
C VAL A 431 20.97 -32.01 36.04
N ALA A 432 21.13 -32.99 35.15
CA ALA A 432 20.78 -32.84 33.74
C ALA A 432 19.29 -32.55 33.54
N SER A 433 18.42 -33.29 34.24
CA SER A 433 16.97 -33.12 34.20
C SER A 433 16.56 -31.71 34.63
N MET A 434 17.17 -31.18 35.70
CA MET A 434 16.80 -29.87 36.23
C MET A 434 17.44 -28.69 35.47
N ALA A 435 18.63 -28.87 34.93
CA ALA A 435 19.30 -27.86 34.10
C ALA A 435 18.77 -27.82 32.65
N GLY A 436 17.88 -28.74 32.25
CA GLY A 436 17.35 -28.83 30.89
C GLY A 436 18.42 -29.16 29.85
N CYS A 437 19.40 -30.01 30.20
CA CYS A 437 20.51 -30.37 29.32
C CYS A 437 20.75 -31.88 29.27
N SER A 438 21.56 -32.35 28.33
CA SER A 438 21.86 -33.78 28.23
C SER A 438 22.75 -34.25 29.39
N ARG A 439 22.55 -35.51 29.83
CA ARG A 439 23.38 -36.15 30.87
C ARG A 439 24.87 -35.98 30.63
N ARG A 440 25.33 -36.21 29.39
CA ARG A 440 26.74 -36.06 28.98
C ARG A 440 27.27 -34.63 29.16
N THR A 441 26.42 -33.62 28.96
CA THR A 441 26.78 -32.21 29.15
C THR A 441 26.92 -31.88 30.64
N ALA A 442 26.01 -32.37 31.47
CA ALA A 442 26.08 -32.24 32.92
C ALA A 442 27.34 -32.91 33.48
N GLN A 443 27.62 -34.16 33.08
CA GLN A 443 28.83 -34.90 33.48
C GLN A 443 30.12 -34.15 33.13
N ARG A 444 30.25 -33.67 31.90
CA ARG A 444 31.45 -32.95 31.45
C ARG A 444 31.70 -31.65 32.23
N VAL A 445 30.63 -30.93 32.57
CA VAL A 445 30.74 -29.69 33.35
C VAL A 445 31.07 -29.98 34.81
N LEU A 446 30.41 -30.98 35.41
CA LEU A 446 30.70 -31.46 36.78
C LEU A 446 32.16 -31.92 36.93
N ALA A 447 32.67 -32.67 35.94
CA ALA A 447 34.07 -33.08 35.90
C ALA A 447 35.02 -31.87 35.84
N SER A 448 34.64 -30.78 35.15
CA SER A 448 35.44 -29.54 35.12
C SER A 448 35.45 -28.75 36.43
N PHE A 449 34.58 -29.09 37.38
CA PHE A 449 34.57 -28.55 38.75
C PHE A 449 35.34 -29.45 39.73
N GLY A 450 36.04 -30.49 39.26
CA GLY A 450 36.75 -31.44 40.11
C GLY A 450 35.84 -32.39 40.91
N ALA A 451 34.53 -32.40 40.62
CA ALA A 451 33.61 -33.34 41.23
C ALA A 451 33.75 -34.71 40.56
N LEU A 452 34.06 -35.75 41.34
CA LEU A 452 34.03 -37.15 40.91
C LEU A 452 32.64 -37.48 40.35
N VAL A 453 32.53 -37.59 39.03
CA VAL A 453 31.28 -37.93 38.35
C VAL A 453 31.16 -39.44 38.27
N TYR A 454 30.25 -40.01 39.06
CA TYR A 454 29.95 -41.44 39.00
C TYR A 454 28.66 -41.71 38.20
N PRO A 455 28.62 -42.73 37.32
CA PRO A 455 29.77 -43.48 36.76
C PRO A 455 30.50 -42.67 35.66
N PRO A 456 31.78 -42.98 35.38
CA PRO A 456 32.59 -42.29 34.37
C PRO A 456 32.01 -42.43 32.94
N PRO A 457 32.29 -41.47 32.04
CA PRO A 457 31.81 -41.52 30.67
C PRO A 457 32.39 -42.71 29.90
N VAL A 458 31.52 -43.51 29.28
CA VAL A 458 31.89 -44.65 28.45
C VAL A 458 32.50 -44.14 27.14
N GLY A 459 33.76 -44.51 26.87
CA GLY A 459 34.44 -44.29 25.59
C GLY A 459 35.48 -43.17 25.59
N GLU A 460 36.61 -43.42 26.24
CA GLU A 460 37.95 -42.94 25.86
C GLU A 460 38.92 -43.99 26.44
N GLU A 461 39.38 -44.91 25.59
CA GLU A 461 40.47 -45.81 25.95
C GLU A 461 41.72 -44.96 26.18
N LEU A 462 42.30 -45.14 27.37
CA LEU A 462 43.64 -44.67 27.72
C LEU A 462 44.63 -45.32 26.74
N PHE A 463 45.13 -44.55 25.78
CA PHE A 463 46.42 -44.84 25.18
C PHE A 463 47.47 -44.00 25.91
N PHE A 464 48.49 -44.69 26.43
CA PHE A 464 49.69 -44.12 27.03
C PHE A 464 50.42 -43.17 26.07
#